data_AF-A0A2V6C0T1-F1
#
_entry.id   AF-A0A2V6C0T1-F1
#
_cell.length_a   1.000
_cell.length_b   1.000
_cell.length_c   1.000
_cell.angle_alpha   90.00
_cell.angle_beta   90.00
_cell.angle_gamma   90.00
#
_symmetry.space_group_name_H-M   'P 1'
#
loop_
_entity.id
_entity.type
_entity.pdbx_description
1 polymer ?
#
loop_
_entity_poly.entity_id
_entity_poly.type
_entity_poly.pdbx_seq_one_letter_code
_entity_poly.pdbx_strand_id
1 'polypeptide(L)'
;MSGAVIGWLGLCPVVKRIWTPSWTLYSGGWCFLLLAGFYAIIDIIGLKFWAFPLVVIGMNSIAAYCIAHLFEAFVLKNLETHLGQNVFRILGDACEPFLHGAAVLLVLWLMLYWMYRRKIFLRI
;
A
#
# COMPACT_ATOMS: atom_id res chain seq x y z
N MET A 1 -24.63 -1.06 2.93
CA MET A 1 -25.72 -0.14 2.52
C MET A 1 -26.58 0.36 3.68
N SER A 2 -26.54 -0.27 4.87
CA SER A 2 -27.42 0.08 6.00
C SER A 2 -27.11 1.42 6.69
N GLY A 3 -25.85 1.86 6.78
CA GLY A 3 -25.49 3.13 7.43
C GLY A 3 -25.93 4.39 6.68
N ALA A 4 -26.02 4.33 5.35
CA ALA A 4 -26.53 5.43 4.53
C ALA A 4 -28.05 5.60 4.68
N VAL A 5 -28.78 4.49 4.83
CA VAL A 5 -30.24 4.47 5.02
C VAL A 5 -30.61 5.09 6.38
N ILE A 6 -29.85 4.80 7.44
CA ILE A 6 -30.09 5.38 8.77
C ILE A 6 -29.79 6.90 8.80
N GLY A 7 -28.77 7.34 8.05
CA GLY A 7 -28.48 8.76 7.85
C GLY A 7 -29.56 9.49 7.05
N TRP A 8 -30.13 8.83 6.04
CA TRP A 8 -31.19 9.39 5.19
C TRP A 8 -32.57 9.42 5.89
N LEU A 9 -32.81 8.49 6.83
CA LEU A 9 -33.99 8.45 7.69
C LEU A 9 -33.99 9.49 8.83
N GLY A 10 -32.94 10.31 8.96
CA GLY A 10 -32.88 11.40 9.94
C GLY A 10 -32.70 10.97 11.41
N LEU A 11 -32.47 9.67 11.67
CA LEU A 11 -32.32 9.14 13.03
C LEU A 11 -30.95 9.46 13.64
N CYS A 12 -29.88 9.43 12.84
CA CYS A 12 -28.52 9.75 13.28
C CYS A 12 -27.69 10.30 12.10
N PRO A 13 -27.13 11.53 12.19
CA PRO A 13 -26.32 12.09 11.12
C PRO A 13 -24.99 11.34 11.00
N VAL A 14 -24.56 11.08 9.77
CA VAL A 14 -23.30 10.40 9.47
C VAL A 14 -22.15 11.40 9.64
N VAL A 15 -21.65 11.53 10.87
CA VAL A 15 -20.57 12.46 11.21
C VAL A 15 -19.31 11.69 11.62
N LYS A 16 -18.27 11.79 10.78
CA LYS A 16 -16.95 11.18 11.01
C LYS A 16 -16.27 11.69 12.29
N ARG A 17 -16.54 12.94 12.69
CA ARG A 17 -15.90 13.61 13.84
C ARG A 17 -16.36 13.09 15.21
N ILE A 18 -17.58 12.57 15.32
CA ILE A 18 -18.18 12.09 16.58
C ILE A 18 -18.42 10.56 16.59
N TRP A 19 -17.86 9.82 15.63
CA TRP A 19 -17.97 8.34 15.57
C TRP A 19 -19.40 7.80 15.75
N THR A 20 -20.35 8.39 15.02
CA THR A 20 -21.76 7.98 15.10
C THR A 20 -21.96 6.51 14.68
N PRO A 21 -22.90 5.77 15.30
CA PRO A 21 -23.21 4.38 14.92
C PRO A 21 -23.57 4.20 13.44
N SER A 22 -24.11 5.24 12.80
CA SER A 22 -24.39 5.23 11.36
C SER A 22 -23.11 5.30 10.51
N TRP A 23 -22.09 6.03 10.97
CA TRP A 23 -20.77 6.06 10.32
C TRP A 23 -20.02 4.73 10.49
N THR A 24 -20.10 4.08 11.65
CA THR A 24 -19.47 2.76 11.85
C THR A 24 -20.11 1.68 10.99
N LEU A 25 -21.45 1.66 10.87
CA LEU A 25 -22.14 0.75 9.96
C LEU A 25 -21.85 1.05 8.48
N TYR A 26 -21.69 2.32 8.12
CA TYR A 26 -21.32 2.71 6.76
C TYR A 26 -19.89 2.27 6.42
N SER A 27 -18.92 2.61 7.27
CA SER A 27 -17.52 2.21 7.11
C SER A 27 -17.34 0.70 7.16
N GLY A 28 -17.99 0.02 8.11
CA GLY A 28 -17.95 -1.43 8.25
C GLY A 28 -18.54 -2.13 7.02
N GLY A 29 -19.66 -1.63 6.49
CA GLY A 29 -20.22 -2.15 5.24
C GLY A 29 -19.25 -2.04 4.06
N TRP A 30 -18.52 -0.93 3.96
CA TRP A 30 -17.48 -0.76 2.94
C TRP A 30 -16.29 -1.69 3.16
N CYS A 31 -15.86 -1.90 4.40
CA CYS A 31 -14.82 -2.87 4.74
C CYS A 31 -15.21 -4.29 4.33
N PHE A 32 -16.44 -4.74 4.62
CA PHE A 32 -16.92 -6.06 4.20
C PHE A 32 -17.03 -6.21 2.69
N LEU A 33 -17.48 -5.16 1.98
CA LEU A 33 -17.53 -5.18 0.51
C LEU A 33 -16.14 -5.28 -0.11
N LEU A 34 -15.17 -4.50 0.39
CA LEU A 34 -13.79 -4.59 -0.07
C LEU A 34 -13.18 -5.97 0.24
N LEU A 35 -13.43 -6.51 1.44
CA LEU A 35 -12.98 -7.85 1.81
C LEU A 35 -13.57 -8.92 0.90
N ALA A 36 -14.88 -8.87 0.63
CA ALA A 36 -15.55 -9.79 -0.28
C ALA A 36 -15.01 -9.66 -1.72
N GLY A 37 -14.73 -8.43 -2.18
CA GLY A 37 -14.12 -8.17 -3.47
C GLY A 37 -12.72 -8.78 -3.59
N PHE A 38 -11.84 -8.54 -2.61
CA PHE A 38 -10.51 -9.13 -2.59
C PHE A 38 -10.55 -10.66 -2.50
N TYR A 39 -11.46 -11.21 -1.68
CA TYR A 39 -11.66 -12.65 -1.59
C TYR A 39 -12.09 -13.25 -2.93
N ALA A 40 -13.07 -12.65 -3.61
CA ALA A 40 -13.49 -13.11 -4.93
C ALA A 40 -12.34 -13.05 -5.96
N ILE A 41 -11.56 -11.96 -5.99
CA ILE A 41 -10.46 -11.81 -6.95
C ILE A 41 -9.33 -12.82 -6.70
N ILE A 42 -8.97 -13.05 -5.43
CA ILE A 42 -7.80 -13.87 -5.06
C ILE A 42 -8.16 -15.36 -5.01
N ASP A 43 -9.28 -15.72 -4.39
CA ASP A 43 -9.66 -17.12 -4.14
C ASP A 43 -10.61 -17.69 -5.19
N ILE A 44 -11.54 -16.90 -5.76
CA ILE A 44 -12.46 -17.41 -6.80
C ILE A 44 -11.83 -17.29 -8.20
N ILE A 45 -11.30 -16.12 -8.55
CA ILE A 45 -10.71 -15.86 -9.88
C ILE A 45 -9.26 -16.38 -9.95
N GLY A 46 -8.58 -16.54 -8.80
CA GLY A 46 -7.22 -17.10 -8.73
C GLY A 46 -6.12 -16.12 -9.18
N LEU A 47 -6.41 -14.82 -9.24
CA LEU A 47 -5.50 -13.79 -9.76
C LEU A 47 -4.46 -13.36 -8.70
N LYS A 48 -3.62 -14.32 -8.29
CA LYS A 48 -2.66 -14.16 -7.18
C LYS A 48 -1.40 -13.38 -7.55
N PHE A 49 -1.10 -13.22 -8.84
CA PHE A 49 0.14 -12.58 -9.31
C PHE A 49 0.24 -11.10 -8.89
N TRP A 50 -0.85 -10.35 -8.95
CA TRP A 50 -0.88 -8.94 -8.53
C TRP A 50 -0.85 -8.77 -7.01
N ALA A 51 -1.37 -9.74 -6.27
CA ALA A 51 -1.33 -9.74 -4.81
C ALA A 51 0.07 -10.08 -4.27
N PHE A 52 0.90 -10.78 -5.05
CA PHE A 52 2.23 -11.22 -4.65
C PHE A 52 3.13 -10.11 -4.07
N PRO A 53 3.33 -8.95 -4.74
CA PRO A 53 4.13 -7.86 -4.18
C PRO A 53 3.57 -7.33 -2.85
N LEU A 54 2.24 -7.21 -2.72
CA LEU A 54 1.61 -6.78 -1.48
C LEU A 54 1.76 -7.81 -0.36
N VAL A 55 1.67 -9.10 -0.70
CA VAL A 55 1.82 -10.22 0.24
C VAL A 55 3.26 -10.26 0.79
N VAL A 56 4.27 -10.04 -0.06
CA VAL A 56 5.69 -9.94 0.37
C VAL A 56 5.90 -8.84 1.40
N ILE A 57 5.32 -7.66 1.17
CA ILE A 57 5.36 -6.53 2.10
C ILE A 57 4.60 -6.87 3.39
N GLY A 58 3.39 -7.43 3.27
CA GLY A 58 2.51 -7.74 4.40
C GLY A 58 3.08 -8.81 5.35
N MET A 59 3.74 -9.84 4.82
CA MET A 59 4.38 -10.88 5.63
C MET A 59 5.61 -10.38 6.40
N ASN A 60 6.20 -9.27 5.97
CA ASN A 60 7.41 -8.68 6.56
C ASN A 60 7.20 -7.19 6.87
N SER A 61 6.04 -6.84 7.44
CA SER A 61 5.64 -5.45 7.69
C SER A 61 6.62 -4.70 8.61
N ILE A 62 7.18 -5.36 9.62
CA ILE A 62 8.22 -4.78 10.49
C ILE A 62 9.49 -4.47 9.70
N ALA A 63 9.94 -5.42 8.88
CA ALA A 63 11.13 -5.21 8.05
C ALA A 63 10.90 -4.14 6.99
N ALA A 64 9.71 -4.10 6.39
CA ALA A 64 9.31 -3.06 5.45
C ALA A 64 9.44 -1.67 6.09
N TYR A 65 8.94 -1.51 7.32
CA TYR A 65 9.04 -0.27 8.07
C TYR A 65 10.49 0.10 8.38
N CYS A 66 11.29 -0.84 8.89
CA CYS A 66 12.70 -0.59 9.19
C CYS A 66 13.54 -0.25 7.95
N ILE A 67 13.32 -0.97 6.84
CA ILE A 67 14.04 -0.73 5.59
C ILE A 67 13.61 0.59 4.97
N ALA A 68 12.31 0.91 4.96
CA ALA A 68 11.85 2.23 4.53
C ALA A 68 12.53 3.33 5.36
N HIS A 69 12.52 3.23 6.69
CA HIS A 69 13.10 4.30 7.51
C HIS A 69 14.63 4.40 7.45
N LEU A 70 15.34 3.27 7.35
CA LEU A 70 16.81 3.23 7.42
C LEU A 70 17.47 3.33 6.04
N PHE A 71 16.88 2.73 5.01
CA PHE A 71 17.46 2.62 3.68
C PHE A 71 16.87 3.60 2.66
N GLU A 72 15.73 4.26 2.90
CA GLU A 72 15.17 5.23 1.93
C GLU A 72 16.18 6.33 1.58
N ALA A 73 16.79 6.97 2.59
CA ALA A 73 17.78 8.03 2.36
C ALA A 73 19.07 7.52 1.69
N PHE A 74 19.48 6.28 2.01
CA PHE A 74 20.68 5.67 1.41
C PHE A 74 20.42 5.28 -0.05
N VAL A 75 19.26 4.66 -0.33
CA VAL A 75 18.83 4.29 -1.68
C VAL A 75 18.64 5.54 -2.54
N LEU A 76 18.04 6.61 -1.99
CA LEU A 76 17.93 7.91 -2.67
C LEU A 76 19.29 8.43 -3.14
N LYS A 77 20.26 8.54 -2.22
CA LYS A 77 21.61 9.03 -2.55
C LYS A 77 22.34 8.15 -3.56
N ASN A 78 22.22 6.83 -3.42
CA ASN A 78 22.87 5.90 -4.35
C ASN A 78 22.21 5.90 -5.73
N LEU A 79 20.88 6.07 -5.82
CA LEU A 79 20.18 6.21 -7.10
C LEU A 79 20.58 7.50 -7.82
N GLU A 80 20.61 8.63 -7.11
CA GLU A 80 21.09 9.90 -7.68
C GLU A 80 22.54 9.80 -8.17
N THR A 81 23.39 9.08 -7.43
CA THR A 81 24.82 8.91 -7.76
C THR A 81 25.06 7.93 -8.90
N HIS A 82 24.33 6.80 -8.95
CA HIS A 82 24.55 5.74 -9.95
C HIS A 82 23.75 5.90 -11.25
N LEU A 83 22.50 6.38 -11.18
CA LEU A 83 21.71 6.63 -12.39
C LEU A 83 21.99 8.02 -12.97
N GLY A 84 22.49 8.96 -12.16
CA GLY A 84 22.73 10.33 -12.55
C GLY A 84 21.42 11.10 -12.78
N GLN A 85 21.40 12.39 -12.43
CA GLN A 85 20.26 13.30 -12.64
C GLN A 85 19.73 13.32 -14.10
N ASN A 86 20.52 12.84 -15.06
CA ASN A 86 20.19 12.90 -16.48
C ASN A 86 19.26 11.77 -16.97
N VAL A 87 19.15 10.63 -16.27
CA VAL A 87 18.25 9.54 -16.70
C VAL A 87 16.78 9.90 -16.47
N PHE A 88 16.50 10.64 -15.39
CA PHE A 88 15.14 11.11 -15.08
C PHE A 88 14.68 12.27 -15.98
N ARG A 89 15.61 12.97 -16.63
CA ARG A 89 15.32 14.02 -17.62
C ARG A 89 14.95 13.50 -19.01
N ILE A 90 15.21 12.23 -19.32
CA ILE A 90 14.89 11.65 -20.64
C ILE A 90 13.37 11.59 -20.88
N LEU A 91 12.57 11.49 -19.82
CA LEU A 91 11.10 11.39 -19.88
C LEU A 91 10.38 12.73 -19.58
N GLY A 92 11.13 13.82 -19.38
CA GLY A 92 10.63 15.17 -19.12
C GLY A 92 10.47 15.52 -17.63
N ASP A 93 10.74 16.79 -17.29
CA ASP A 93 10.81 17.31 -15.90
C ASP A 93 9.53 17.07 -15.07
N ALA A 94 8.37 16.91 -15.71
CA ALA A 94 7.11 16.63 -15.02
C ALA A 94 7.02 15.19 -14.46
N CYS A 95 7.72 14.24 -15.08
CA CYS A 95 7.69 12.83 -14.65
C CYS A 95 8.84 12.46 -13.70
N GLU A 96 9.80 13.37 -13.50
CA GLU A 96 10.96 13.18 -12.63
C GLU A 96 10.60 12.71 -11.21
N PRO A 97 9.73 13.39 -10.44
CA PRO A 97 9.42 12.96 -9.07
C PRO A 97 8.67 11.62 -9.02
N PHE A 98 7.86 11.32 -10.05
CA PHE A 98 7.12 10.07 -10.11
C PHE A 98 8.03 8.88 -10.42
N LEU A 99 8.91 9.03 -11.43
CA LEU A 99 9.90 8.03 -11.79
C LEU A 99 10.90 7.80 -10.66
N HIS A 100 11.32 8.86 -9.98
CA HIS A 100 12.23 8.78 -8.85
C HIS A 100 11.59 8.01 -7.68
N GLY A 101 10.35 8.36 -7.32
CA GLY A 101 9.59 7.63 -6.30
C GLY A 101 9.37 6.17 -6.66
N ALA A 102 8.99 5.89 -7.92
CA ALA A 102 8.80 4.52 -8.41
C ALA A 102 10.10 3.70 -8.37
N ALA A 103 11.24 4.30 -8.74
CA ALA A 103 12.55 3.64 -8.69
C ALA A 103 12.95 3.28 -7.25
N VAL A 104 12.78 4.20 -6.30
CA VAL A 104 13.04 3.94 -4.88
C VAL A 104 12.13 2.82 -4.37
N LEU A 105 10.82 2.88 -4.68
CA LEU A 105 9.86 1.84 -4.31
C LEU A 105 10.25 0.47 -4.88
N LEU A 106 10.70 0.43 -6.14
CA LEU A 106 11.12 -0.81 -6.80
C LEU A 106 12.36 -1.39 -6.12
N VAL A 107 13.35 -0.57 -5.77
CA VAL A 107 14.57 -1.02 -5.07
C VAL A 107 14.24 -1.51 -3.66
N LEU A 108 13.42 -0.77 -2.90
CA LEU A 108 12.94 -1.21 -1.59
C LEU A 108 12.18 -2.55 -1.72
N TRP A 109 11.31 -2.66 -2.71
CA TRP A 109 10.57 -3.90 -2.98
C TRP A 109 11.49 -5.07 -3.32
N LEU A 110 12.52 -4.86 -4.15
CA LEU A 110 13.53 -5.89 -4.46
C LEU A 110 14.30 -6.35 -3.23
N MET A 111 14.65 -5.43 -2.32
CA MET A 111 15.28 -5.80 -1.05
C MET A 111 14.34 -6.65 -0.18
N LEU A 112 13.07 -6.27 -0.05
CA LEU A 112 12.07 -7.05 0.67
C LEU A 112 11.84 -8.41 0.01
N TYR A 113 11.79 -8.46 -1.31
CA TYR A 113 11.64 -9.70 -2.07
C TYR A 113 12.83 -10.64 -1.87
N TRP A 114 14.05 -10.10 -1.85
CA TRP A 114 15.26 -10.88 -1.54
C TRP A 114 15.19 -11.47 -0.13
N MET A 115 14.77 -10.69 0.86
CA MET A 115 14.58 -11.15 2.23
C MET A 115 13.49 -12.22 2.34
N TYR A 116 12.39 -12.05 1.59
CA TYR A 116 11.33 -13.05 1.48
C TYR A 116 11.81 -14.36 0.87
N ARG A 117 12.62 -14.31 -0.21
CA ARG A 117 13.25 -15.49 -0.82
C ARG A 117 14.20 -16.21 0.14
N ARG A 118 14.88 -15.46 1.02
CA ARG A 118 15.75 -16.02 2.06
C ARG A 118 15.00 -16.52 3.30
N LYS A 119 13.66 -16.39 3.35
CA LYS A 119 12.80 -16.75 4.49
C LYS A 119 13.23 -16.11 5.82
N ILE A 120 13.79 -14.91 5.77
CA ILE A 120 14.14 -14.14 6.98
C ILE A 120 12.90 -13.35 7.37
N PHE A 121 12.17 -13.85 8.37
CA PHE A 121 10.98 -13.19 8.90
C PHE A 121 11.31 -12.57 10.25
N LEU A 122 11.33 -11.23 10.32
CA LEU A 122 11.44 -10.51 11.58
C LEU A 122 10.10 -10.60 12.32
N ARG A 123 10.04 -11.47 13.32
CA ARG A 123 8.94 -11.58 14.29
C ARG A 123 9.45 -11.08 15.63
N ILE A 124 8.68 -10.20 16.27
CA ILE A 124 8.79 -9.89 17.71
C ILE A 124 7.96 -10.91 18.48
#